data_AF-A0A1Z4RD18-F1
#
_entry.id   AF-A0A1Z4RD18-F1
#
_cell.length_a   1.000
_cell.length_b   1.000
_cell.length_c   1.000
_cell.angle_alpha   90.00
_cell.angle_beta   90.00
_cell.angle_gamma   90.00
#
_symmetry.space_group_name_H-M   'P 1'
#
loop_
_entity.id
_entity.type
_entity.pdbx_description
1 polymer ?
#
loop_
_entity_poly.entity_id
_entity_poly.type
_entity_poly.pdbx_seq_one_letter_code
_entity_poly.pdbx_strand_id
1 'polypeptide(L)'
;MNRKQLYWAKDYTYEARQKKIGWLNKIIESLHEQPELGKYEDDEDSEELFTQETITVAQHLMKLVIQEEPNKQDIRELYILLKIYKHIRNSAWDDICKYVEKWHWLVNIWETFQNVIELDIWHGCEYQRYSIKEPLITEGKYIRGCYNIGQPAHIVFKLERNLENNQIKIIWQIPNETDDEYISDSIEGIIDGLIKYSHLENKAFSSLKIIVFNGSYHEYDCRESDYRIAALIAWRNALENAEFIPL
;
A
#
# COMPACT_ATOMS: atom_id res chain seq x y z
N MET A 1 5.58 -5.52 26.99
CA MET A 1 4.57 -4.44 27.16
C MET A 1 3.46 -4.75 26.16
N ASN A 2 2.27 -5.14 26.63
CA ASN A 2 1.15 -5.52 25.77
C ASN A 2 0.69 -4.29 24.98
N ARG A 3 1.23 -4.10 23.77
CA ARG A 3 0.63 -3.24 22.74
C ARG A 3 -0.79 -3.76 22.58
N LYS A 4 -1.80 -2.95 22.93
CA LYS A 4 -3.20 -3.34 22.74
C LYS A 4 -3.33 -3.80 21.29
N GLN A 5 -3.76 -5.04 21.08
CA GLN A 5 -4.07 -5.53 19.75
C GLN A 5 -5.10 -4.56 19.14
N LEU A 6 -4.91 -4.20 17.87
CA LEU A 6 -5.87 -3.39 17.13
C LEU A 6 -7.28 -4.00 17.30
N TYR A 7 -8.32 -3.17 17.37
CA TYR A 7 -9.70 -3.64 17.54
C TYR A 7 -10.10 -4.72 16.53
N TRP A 8 -9.55 -4.66 15.31
CA TRP A 8 -9.79 -5.62 14.25
C TRP A 8 -9.11 -6.97 14.49
N ALA A 9 -8.15 -7.10 15.42
CA ALA A 9 -7.38 -8.32 15.65
C ALA A 9 -8.23 -9.60 15.80
N LYS A 10 -9.41 -9.44 16.41
CA LYS A 10 -10.42 -10.50 16.56
C LYS A 10 -10.99 -11.02 15.23
N ASP A 11 -10.97 -10.21 14.18
CA ASP A 11 -11.52 -10.55 12.85
C ASP A 11 -10.51 -11.35 12.00
N TYR A 12 -9.30 -11.56 12.52
CA TYR A 12 -8.23 -12.32 11.85
C TYR A 12 -7.98 -13.68 12.46
N THR A 13 -8.77 -14.16 13.42
CA THR A 13 -8.63 -15.57 13.85
C THR A 13 -8.99 -16.51 12.70
N TYR A 14 -8.46 -17.73 12.71
CA TYR A 14 -8.78 -18.73 11.69
C TYR A 14 -10.30 -18.88 11.52
N GLU A 15 -11.07 -18.96 12.61
CA GLU A 15 -12.52 -19.09 12.56
C GLU A 15 -13.22 -17.86 11.96
N ALA A 16 -12.70 -16.66 12.24
CA ALA A 16 -13.23 -15.43 11.66
C ALA A 16 -12.98 -15.36 10.14
N ARG A 17 -11.80 -15.82 9.69
CA ARG A 17 -11.45 -15.92 8.27
C ARG A 17 -12.29 -16.95 7.53
N GLN A 18 -12.50 -18.13 8.10
CA GLN A 18 -13.33 -19.19 7.51
C GLN A 18 -14.75 -18.70 7.18
N LYS A 19 -15.32 -17.81 8.00
CA LYS A 19 -16.63 -17.19 7.74
C LYS A 19 -16.66 -16.29 6.49
N LYS A 20 -15.50 -15.90 5.94
CA LYS A 20 -15.38 -15.07 4.74
C LYS A 20 -15.22 -15.85 3.45
N ILE A 21 -14.98 -17.18 3.51
CA ILE A 21 -14.80 -18.04 2.32
C ILE A 21 -16.00 -17.94 1.38
N GLY A 22 -17.22 -18.05 1.91
CA GLY A 22 -18.43 -17.99 1.08
C GLY A 22 -18.61 -16.64 0.38
N TRP A 23 -18.14 -15.55 0.98
CA TRP A 23 -18.14 -14.23 0.35
C TRP A 23 -17.06 -14.13 -0.74
N LEU A 24 -15.84 -14.62 -0.46
CA LEU A 24 -14.75 -14.63 -1.44
C LEU A 24 -15.03 -15.51 -2.65
N ASN A 25 -15.62 -16.70 -2.46
CA ASN A 25 -16.02 -17.58 -3.57
C ASN A 25 -16.99 -16.85 -4.51
N LYS A 26 -18.01 -16.18 -3.96
CA LYS A 26 -18.96 -15.41 -4.76
C LYS A 26 -18.30 -14.27 -5.55
N ILE A 27 -17.31 -13.61 -4.95
CA ILE A 27 -16.57 -12.58 -5.69
C ILE A 27 -15.74 -13.22 -6.79
N ILE A 28 -14.98 -14.28 -6.52
CA ILE A 28 -14.16 -14.98 -7.53
C ILE A 28 -15.04 -15.51 -8.67
N GLU A 29 -16.21 -16.08 -8.37
CA GLU A 29 -17.21 -16.48 -9.36
C GLU A 29 -17.68 -15.28 -10.18
N SER A 30 -17.96 -14.14 -9.55
CA SER A 30 -18.34 -12.91 -10.26
C SER A 30 -17.22 -12.39 -11.17
N LEU A 31 -15.95 -12.48 -10.74
CA LEU A 31 -14.78 -12.14 -11.55
C LEU A 31 -14.68 -13.03 -12.81
N HIS A 32 -15.10 -14.30 -12.69
CA HIS A 32 -15.08 -15.27 -13.79
C HIS A 32 -16.27 -15.16 -14.74
N GLU A 33 -17.48 -14.96 -14.20
CA GLU A 33 -18.73 -15.00 -14.97
C GLU A 33 -19.02 -13.69 -15.72
N GLN A 34 -18.49 -12.57 -15.23
CA GLN A 34 -18.79 -11.24 -15.75
C GLN A 34 -17.52 -10.38 -15.88
N PRO A 35 -16.54 -10.80 -16.70
CA PRO A 35 -15.27 -10.08 -16.82
C PRO A 35 -15.42 -8.63 -17.31
N GLU A 36 -16.53 -8.36 -18.02
CA GLU A 36 -16.96 -7.05 -18.49
C GLU A 36 -17.64 -6.15 -17.44
N LEU A 37 -18.14 -6.70 -16.33
CA LEU A 37 -18.87 -5.96 -15.29
C LEU A 37 -17.94 -5.42 -14.20
N GLY A 38 -17.11 -4.46 -14.59
CA GLY A 38 -16.45 -3.55 -13.66
C GLY A 38 -16.81 -2.08 -13.85
N LYS A 39 -17.52 -1.71 -14.92
CA LYS A 39 -17.80 -0.30 -15.20
C LYS A 39 -18.86 0.23 -14.25
N TYR A 40 -18.63 1.39 -13.64
CA TYR A 40 -19.77 2.25 -13.28
C TYR A 40 -20.47 2.62 -14.60
N GLU A 41 -21.80 2.62 -14.62
CA GLU A 41 -22.60 2.92 -15.82
C GLU A 41 -22.22 4.27 -16.49
N ASP A 42 -21.56 5.17 -15.76
CA ASP A 42 -21.23 6.54 -16.15
C ASP A 42 -19.76 6.79 -16.58
N ASP A 43 -18.91 5.77 -16.75
CA ASP A 43 -17.48 5.96 -17.06
C ASP A 43 -17.03 5.21 -18.33
N GLU A 44 -17.21 5.83 -19.50
CA GLU A 44 -16.92 5.25 -20.83
C GLU A 44 -15.42 4.91 -21.03
N ASP A 45 -14.51 5.60 -20.33
CA ASP A 45 -13.05 5.45 -20.44
C ASP A 45 -12.47 4.32 -19.57
N SER A 46 -13.31 3.59 -18.82
CA SER A 46 -12.87 2.47 -18.00
C SER A 46 -12.43 1.27 -18.86
N GLU A 47 -11.22 0.74 -18.61
CA GLU A 47 -10.68 -0.47 -19.26
C GLU A 47 -11.41 -1.76 -18.80
N GLU A 48 -11.19 -2.90 -19.47
CA GLU A 48 -11.71 -4.21 -19.02
C GLU A 48 -11.13 -4.55 -17.63
N LEU A 49 -12.00 -4.84 -16.66
CA LEU A 49 -11.68 -4.76 -15.24
C LEU A 49 -11.35 -6.10 -14.57
N PHE A 50 -11.78 -7.23 -15.12
CA PHE A 50 -11.38 -8.53 -14.61
C PHE A 50 -10.55 -9.28 -15.64
N THR A 51 -9.25 -9.13 -15.47
CA THR A 51 -8.28 -9.86 -16.24
C THR A 51 -7.98 -11.20 -15.55
N GLN A 52 -7.29 -12.08 -16.27
CA GLN A 52 -6.85 -13.34 -15.68
C GLN A 52 -5.92 -13.10 -14.47
N GLU A 53 -5.21 -11.97 -14.44
CA GLU A 53 -4.34 -11.54 -13.35
C GLU A 53 -5.14 -11.22 -12.08
N THR A 54 -6.24 -10.44 -12.16
CA THR A 54 -7.06 -10.12 -10.98
C THR A 54 -7.73 -11.36 -10.39
N ILE A 55 -8.17 -12.28 -11.25
CA ILE A 55 -8.69 -13.59 -10.84
C ILE A 55 -7.61 -14.38 -10.09
N THR A 56 -6.39 -14.42 -10.63
CA THR A 56 -5.27 -15.14 -10.03
C THR A 56 -4.92 -14.58 -8.64
N VAL A 57 -4.95 -13.26 -8.50
CA VAL A 57 -4.74 -12.57 -7.21
C VAL A 57 -5.84 -12.90 -6.21
N ALA A 58 -7.12 -12.90 -6.62
CA ALA A 58 -8.23 -13.29 -5.75
C ALA A 58 -8.17 -14.78 -5.33
N GLN A 59 -7.74 -15.67 -6.24
CA GLN A 59 -7.49 -17.08 -5.91
C GLN A 59 -6.31 -17.24 -4.93
N HIS A 60 -5.28 -16.40 -5.04
CA HIS A 60 -4.19 -16.38 -4.06
C HIS A 60 -4.72 -15.99 -2.67
N LEU A 61 -5.57 -14.97 -2.56
CA LEU A 61 -6.25 -14.64 -1.30
C LEU A 61 -7.01 -15.85 -0.74
N MET A 62 -7.76 -16.57 -1.58
CA MET A 62 -8.49 -17.76 -1.13
C MET A 62 -7.56 -18.80 -0.50
N LYS A 63 -6.39 -19.06 -1.11
CA LYS A 63 -5.39 -20.00 -0.59
C LYS A 63 -4.86 -19.58 0.79
N LEU A 64 -4.71 -18.27 1.05
CA LEU A 64 -4.26 -17.79 2.36
C LEU A 64 -5.37 -17.85 3.42
N VAL A 65 -6.63 -17.61 3.02
CA VAL A 65 -7.79 -17.65 3.93
C VAL A 65 -8.04 -19.03 4.52
N ILE A 66 -7.75 -20.08 3.74
CA ILE A 66 -7.91 -21.46 4.21
C ILE A 66 -6.76 -21.96 5.08
N GLN A 67 -5.66 -21.22 5.19
CA GLN A 67 -4.54 -21.59 6.05
C GLN A 67 -4.84 -21.23 7.52
N GLU A 68 -4.46 -22.12 8.44
CA GLU A 68 -4.57 -21.90 9.88
C GLU A 68 -3.65 -20.77 10.36
N GLU A 69 -2.43 -20.74 9.83
CA GLU A 69 -1.45 -19.68 10.05
C GLU A 69 -0.85 -19.25 8.70
N PRO A 70 -1.45 -18.26 8.01
CA PRO A 70 -0.92 -17.77 6.76
C PRO A 70 0.42 -17.07 6.94
N ASN A 71 1.34 -17.27 5.98
CA ASN A 71 2.65 -16.65 6.01
C ASN A 71 2.52 -15.11 5.90
N LYS A 72 3.22 -14.39 6.78
CA LYS A 72 3.21 -12.92 6.83
C LYS A 72 3.70 -12.29 5.52
N GLN A 73 4.73 -12.88 4.92
CA GLN A 73 5.31 -12.45 3.66
C GLN A 73 4.30 -12.59 2.51
N ASP A 74 3.58 -13.70 2.42
CA ASP A 74 2.57 -13.92 1.38
C ASP A 74 1.40 -12.91 1.51
N ILE A 75 0.95 -12.62 2.74
CA ILE A 75 -0.08 -11.59 3.01
C ILE A 75 0.38 -10.22 2.53
N ARG A 76 1.65 -9.92 2.77
CA ARG A 76 2.27 -8.66 2.40
C ARG A 76 2.42 -8.51 0.89
N GLU A 77 2.89 -9.54 0.21
CA GLU A 77 2.95 -9.57 -1.25
C GLU A 77 1.55 -9.43 -1.85
N LEU A 78 0.57 -10.15 -1.32
CA LEU A 78 -0.82 -10.05 -1.77
C LEU A 78 -1.41 -8.64 -1.58
N TYR A 79 -1.15 -8.00 -0.45
CA TYR A 79 -1.57 -6.62 -0.19
C TYR A 79 -1.02 -5.66 -1.25
N ILE A 80 0.28 -5.76 -1.56
CA ILE A 80 0.94 -4.95 -2.56
C ILE A 80 0.33 -5.17 -3.94
N LEU A 81 0.15 -6.45 -4.34
CA LEU A 81 -0.47 -6.80 -5.62
C LEU A 81 -1.87 -6.21 -5.73
N LEU A 82 -2.70 -6.33 -4.69
CA LEU A 82 -4.04 -5.75 -4.67
C LEU A 82 -4.02 -4.21 -4.78
N LYS A 83 -3.00 -3.53 -4.24
CA LYS A 83 -2.83 -2.08 -4.39
C LYS A 83 -2.50 -1.66 -5.82
N ILE A 84 -1.73 -2.46 -6.56
CA ILE A 84 -1.46 -2.23 -8.00
C ILE A 84 -2.77 -2.15 -8.78
N TYR A 85 -3.71 -3.01 -8.41
CA TYR A 85 -5.04 -3.12 -9.01
C TYR A 85 -6.10 -2.31 -8.26
N LYS A 86 -5.78 -1.49 -7.25
CA LYS A 86 -6.79 -0.76 -6.45
C LYS A 86 -7.55 0.31 -7.24
N HIS A 87 -7.02 0.76 -8.37
CA HIS A 87 -7.70 1.73 -9.25
C HIS A 87 -8.78 1.10 -10.14
N ILE A 88 -8.94 -0.23 -10.09
CA ILE A 88 -10.06 -0.96 -10.69
C ILE A 88 -11.34 -0.55 -9.96
N ARG A 89 -12.22 0.18 -10.65
CA ARG A 89 -13.44 0.77 -10.07
C ARG A 89 -14.58 -0.26 -9.95
N ASN A 90 -14.39 -1.31 -9.16
CA ASN A 90 -15.41 -2.32 -8.86
C ASN A 90 -15.57 -2.50 -7.34
N SER A 91 -16.81 -2.46 -6.85
CA SER A 91 -17.10 -2.54 -5.41
C SER A 91 -16.69 -3.86 -4.76
N ALA A 92 -16.77 -4.99 -5.47
CA ALA A 92 -16.35 -6.29 -4.97
C ALA A 92 -14.82 -6.39 -4.87
N TRP A 93 -14.11 -5.86 -5.87
CA TRP A 93 -12.65 -5.76 -5.84
C TRP A 93 -12.17 -4.81 -4.73
N ASP A 94 -12.83 -3.67 -4.57
CA ASP A 94 -12.56 -2.73 -3.48
C ASP A 94 -12.72 -3.39 -2.11
N ASP A 95 -13.74 -4.23 -1.95
CA ASP A 95 -13.96 -4.93 -0.69
C ASP A 95 -12.91 -6.01 -0.43
N ILE A 96 -12.42 -6.71 -1.46
CA ILE A 96 -11.23 -7.57 -1.38
C ILE A 96 -10.01 -6.76 -0.94
N CYS A 97 -9.75 -5.63 -1.60
CA CYS A 97 -8.62 -4.76 -1.27
C CYS A 97 -8.68 -4.29 0.18
N LYS A 98 -9.84 -3.81 0.65
CA LYS A 98 -10.05 -3.41 2.05
C LYS A 98 -9.86 -4.57 3.02
N TYR A 99 -10.27 -5.78 2.64
CA TYR A 99 -10.12 -6.97 3.48
C TYR A 99 -8.65 -7.34 3.67
N VAL A 100 -7.86 -7.37 2.59
CA VAL A 100 -6.43 -7.71 2.67
C VAL A 100 -5.61 -6.57 3.27
N GLU A 101 -5.98 -5.31 3.02
CA GLU A 101 -5.37 -4.15 3.66
C GLU A 101 -5.44 -4.25 5.19
N LYS A 102 -6.62 -4.58 5.71
CA LYS A 102 -6.80 -4.93 7.11
C LYS A 102 -5.81 -6.01 7.55
N TRP A 103 -5.66 -7.11 6.81
CA TRP A 103 -4.76 -8.22 7.18
C TRP A 103 -3.32 -7.80 7.24
N HIS A 104 -2.91 -7.02 6.26
CA HIS A 104 -1.57 -6.48 6.19
C HIS A 104 -1.25 -5.64 7.43
N TRP A 105 -2.14 -4.72 7.81
CA TRP A 105 -1.95 -3.87 8.98
C TRP A 105 -1.77 -4.67 10.26
N LEU A 106 -2.64 -5.64 10.52
CA LEU A 106 -2.54 -6.43 11.74
C LEU A 106 -1.26 -7.28 11.75
N VAL A 107 -1.05 -8.10 10.72
CA VAL A 107 -0.10 -9.21 10.78
C VAL A 107 1.35 -8.74 10.53
N ASN A 108 1.53 -7.75 9.66
CA ASN A 108 2.84 -7.31 9.20
C ASN A 108 3.31 -6.02 9.87
N ILE A 109 2.41 -5.05 10.00
CA ILE A 109 2.81 -3.71 10.44
C ILE A 109 2.64 -3.59 11.96
N TRP A 110 1.60 -4.15 12.56
CA TRP A 110 1.46 -4.04 14.01
C TRP A 110 2.38 -4.97 14.80
N GLU A 111 2.42 -6.25 14.41
CA GLU A 111 3.13 -7.27 15.19
C GLU A 111 4.65 -7.27 14.99
N THR A 112 5.12 -6.89 13.80
CA THR A 112 6.53 -7.08 13.39
C THR A 112 7.24 -5.80 12.96
N PHE A 113 6.60 -4.64 13.04
CA PHE A 113 7.26 -3.39 12.67
C PHE A 113 8.41 -3.07 13.63
N GLN A 114 9.61 -3.32 13.12
CA GLN A 114 10.89 -2.93 13.68
C GLN A 114 11.46 -1.78 12.85
N ASN A 115 10.60 -0.83 12.49
CA ASN A 115 10.96 0.33 11.69
C ASN A 115 11.40 0.02 10.25
N VAL A 116 11.25 -1.20 9.73
CA VAL A 116 11.71 -1.60 8.40
C VAL A 116 10.67 -2.45 7.68
N ILE A 117 10.46 -2.17 6.40
CA ILE A 117 9.51 -2.84 5.49
C ILE A 117 10.22 -3.09 4.14
N GLU A 118 10.49 -4.34 3.77
CA GLU A 118 11.12 -4.77 2.48
C GLU A 118 10.15 -5.35 1.42
N LEU A 119 9.73 -4.57 0.45
CA LEU A 119 8.67 -4.89 -0.53
C LEU A 119 9.29 -5.47 -1.81
N ASP A 120 8.63 -6.48 -2.38
CA ASP A 120 8.86 -6.95 -3.75
C ASP A 120 7.59 -6.76 -4.58
N ILE A 121 7.41 -5.55 -5.12
CA ILE A 121 6.18 -5.13 -5.83
C ILE A 121 6.05 -5.80 -7.19
N TRP A 122 7.18 -6.12 -7.81
CA TRP A 122 7.25 -6.65 -9.16
C TRP A 122 7.61 -8.14 -9.17
N HIS A 123 7.27 -8.85 -8.08
CA HIS A 123 7.56 -10.26 -7.93
C HIS A 123 6.92 -11.06 -9.07
N GLY A 124 7.72 -11.86 -9.77
CA GLY A 124 7.26 -12.67 -10.89
C GLY A 124 6.83 -11.89 -12.14
N CYS A 125 6.95 -10.56 -12.15
CA CYS A 125 6.61 -9.74 -13.31
C CYS A 125 7.84 -9.41 -14.18
N GLU A 126 7.69 -9.54 -15.50
CA GLU A 126 8.71 -9.21 -16.50
C GLU A 126 8.61 -7.75 -16.96
N TYR A 127 8.91 -6.80 -16.07
CA TYR A 127 8.98 -5.38 -16.41
C TYR A 127 10.42 -4.89 -16.52
N GLN A 128 10.69 -3.93 -17.43
CA GLN A 128 11.91 -3.12 -17.36
C GLN A 128 11.84 -2.27 -16.08
N ARG A 129 12.79 -2.53 -15.17
CA ARG A 129 12.82 -1.89 -13.86
C ARG A 129 13.61 -0.58 -13.91
N TYR A 130 13.23 0.35 -13.06
CA TYR A 130 13.86 1.66 -12.92
C TYR A 130 14.20 1.94 -11.47
N SER A 131 15.28 2.68 -11.25
CA SER A 131 15.64 3.23 -9.94
C SER A 131 16.07 4.68 -10.08
N ILE A 132 16.32 5.36 -8.97
CA ILE A 132 16.87 6.71 -8.98
C ILE A 132 18.36 6.68 -9.28
N LYS A 133 18.85 7.70 -9.98
CA LYS A 133 20.27 7.88 -10.26
C LYS A 133 21.03 8.38 -9.03
N GLU A 134 20.54 9.47 -8.44
CA GLU A 134 21.13 10.13 -7.27
C GLU A 134 20.15 10.14 -6.09
N PRO A 135 20.64 10.01 -4.85
CA PRO A 135 19.80 10.17 -3.68
C PRO A 135 19.18 11.58 -3.59
N LEU A 136 17.95 11.67 -3.10
CA LEU A 136 17.29 12.96 -2.87
C LEU A 136 16.45 12.95 -1.59
N ILE A 137 16.21 14.14 -1.03
CA ILE A 137 15.30 14.35 0.08
C ILE A 137 14.04 15.00 -0.48
N THR A 138 12.88 14.47 -0.10
CA THR A 138 11.59 15.03 -0.47
C THR A 138 10.72 15.25 0.77
N GLU A 139 9.83 16.24 0.67
CA GLU A 139 8.91 16.65 1.72
C GLU A 139 7.50 16.68 1.16
N GLY A 140 6.53 16.29 1.99
CA GLY A 140 5.11 16.41 1.71
C GLY A 140 4.38 16.98 2.90
N LYS A 141 3.59 18.03 2.66
CA LYS A 141 2.76 18.71 3.66
C LYS A 141 1.33 18.78 3.16
N TYR A 142 0.39 18.36 4.00
CA TYR A 142 -1.03 18.44 3.72
C TYR A 142 -1.77 19.18 4.83
N ILE A 143 -2.56 20.19 4.45
CA ILE A 143 -3.42 20.95 5.36
C ILE A 143 -4.86 20.72 4.90
N ARG A 144 -5.71 20.24 5.81
CA ARG A 144 -7.11 19.94 5.52
C ARG A 144 -7.93 21.24 5.43
N GLY A 145 -8.24 21.65 4.20
CA GLY A 145 -9.12 22.79 3.89
C GLY A 145 -8.42 24.15 3.88
N CYS A 146 -9.09 25.15 3.31
CA CYS A 146 -8.52 26.51 3.15
C CYS A 146 -8.62 27.38 4.42
N TYR A 147 -9.43 26.95 5.41
CA TYR A 147 -9.82 27.78 6.57
C TYR A 147 -9.17 27.37 7.89
N ASN A 148 -8.44 26.26 7.95
CA ASN A 148 -7.81 25.81 9.19
C ASN A 148 -6.41 26.40 9.35
N ILE A 149 -6.19 27.07 10.49
CA ILE A 149 -4.88 27.45 11.03
C ILE A 149 -4.27 26.23 11.76
N GLY A 150 -4.48 25.03 11.22
CA GLY A 150 -4.01 23.78 11.82
C GLY A 150 -2.59 23.47 11.35
N GLN A 151 -1.85 22.73 12.16
CA GLN A 151 -0.53 22.27 11.74
C GLN A 151 -0.66 21.17 10.67
N PRO A 152 0.17 21.18 9.60
CA PRO A 152 0.05 20.24 8.51
C PRO A 152 0.43 18.81 8.93
N ALA A 153 -0.25 17.82 8.34
CA ALA A 153 0.30 16.48 8.26
C ALA A 153 1.56 16.53 7.40
N HIS A 154 2.68 16.09 7.96
CA HIS A 154 3.99 16.38 7.39
C HIS A 154 4.90 15.16 7.46
N ILE A 155 5.46 14.81 6.30
CA ILE A 155 6.41 13.71 6.17
C ILE A 155 7.60 14.14 5.31
N VAL A 156 8.79 13.73 5.73
CA VAL A 156 10.03 13.92 5.00
C VAL A 156 10.72 12.58 4.84
N PHE A 157 11.04 12.23 3.60
CA PHE A 157 11.81 11.02 3.34
C PHE A 157 12.95 11.25 2.38
N LYS A 158 14.01 10.46 2.60
CA LYS A 158 15.16 10.36 1.70
C LYS A 158 14.96 9.15 0.80
N LEU A 159 15.04 9.34 -0.51
CA LEU A 159 15.16 8.23 -1.45
C LEU A 159 16.64 7.97 -1.73
N GLU A 160 17.03 6.72 -1.63
CA GLU A 160 18.34 6.20 -1.98
C GLU A 160 18.16 5.02 -2.94
N ARG A 161 19.18 4.74 -3.74
CA ARG A 161 19.22 3.51 -4.53
C ARG A 161 19.55 2.32 -3.61
N ASN A 162 18.84 1.21 -3.82
CA ASN A 162 19.06 -0.06 -3.13
C ASN A 162 19.41 -1.15 -4.14
N LEU A 163 20.69 -1.44 -4.32
CA LEU A 163 21.13 -2.45 -5.30
C LEU A 163 20.83 -3.90 -4.89
N GLU A 164 20.44 -4.12 -3.64
CA GLU A 164 20.19 -5.46 -3.13
C GLU A 164 18.78 -5.93 -3.54
N ASN A 165 18.74 -7.07 -4.24
CA ASN A 165 17.56 -7.88 -4.52
C ASN A 165 16.42 -7.25 -5.32
N ASN A 166 16.62 -6.11 -5.99
CA ASN A 166 15.54 -5.41 -6.71
C ASN A 166 14.33 -5.07 -5.80
N GLN A 167 14.58 -4.95 -4.50
CA GLN A 167 13.53 -4.72 -3.51
C GLN A 167 13.43 -3.24 -3.16
N ILE A 168 12.22 -2.85 -2.73
CA ILE A 168 11.98 -1.54 -2.13
C ILE A 168 12.04 -1.66 -0.61
N LYS A 169 12.88 -0.87 0.05
CA LYS A 169 13.03 -0.89 1.50
C LYS A 169 12.53 0.43 2.08
N ILE A 170 11.44 0.40 2.83
CA ILE A 170 10.94 1.54 3.60
C ILE A 170 11.48 1.44 5.02
N ILE A 171 12.14 2.48 5.50
CA ILE A 171 12.77 2.54 6.82
C ILE A 171 12.20 3.75 7.57
N TRP A 172 11.65 3.51 8.75
CA TRP A 172 11.20 4.54 9.68
C TRP A 172 12.32 4.91 10.64
N GLN A 173 12.70 6.18 10.71
CA GLN A 173 13.82 6.66 11.54
C GLN A 173 13.45 7.91 12.34
N ILE A 174 12.17 8.30 12.41
CA ILE A 174 11.73 9.41 13.24
C ILE A 174 11.87 8.99 14.72
N PRO A 175 12.76 9.62 15.51
CA PRO A 175 12.90 9.32 16.93
C PRO A 175 11.75 9.95 17.72
N ASN A 176 11.14 9.19 18.64
CA ASN A 176 10.26 9.69 19.71
C ASN A 176 8.90 10.31 19.34
N GLU A 177 8.35 10.13 18.14
CA GLU A 177 6.91 10.37 17.94
C GLU A 177 6.15 9.06 18.18
N THR A 178 5.49 9.00 19.35
CA THR A 178 4.94 7.80 19.96
C THR A 178 3.42 7.80 19.79
N ASP A 179 2.95 7.86 18.56
CA ASP A 179 1.62 7.38 18.22
C ASP A 179 1.74 6.53 16.96
N ASP A 180 1.86 5.25 17.23
CA ASP A 180 1.87 4.13 16.29
C ASP A 180 0.76 4.20 15.20
N GLU A 181 -0.28 5.01 15.42
CA GLU A 181 -1.47 5.16 14.58
C GLU A 181 -1.18 5.78 13.20
N TYR A 182 -0.29 6.78 13.06
CA TYR A 182 -0.07 7.45 11.77
C TYR A 182 1.07 6.82 10.93
N ILE A 183 1.88 5.96 11.53
CA ILE A 183 2.98 5.24 10.86
C ILE A 183 2.39 4.39 9.73
N SER A 184 1.28 3.71 10.03
CA SER A 184 0.51 2.89 9.10
C SER A 184 0.13 3.66 7.83
N ASP A 185 -0.62 4.75 7.98
CA ASP A 185 -1.10 5.57 6.86
C ASP A 185 0.04 6.26 6.10
N SER A 186 1.12 6.63 6.78
CA SER A 186 2.32 7.18 6.15
C SER A 186 2.98 6.17 5.22
N ILE A 187 3.18 4.93 5.69
CA ILE A 187 3.74 3.83 4.89
C ILE A 187 2.81 3.53 3.71
N GLU A 188 1.50 3.51 3.94
CA GLU A 188 0.53 3.30 2.87
C GLU A 188 0.65 4.38 1.80
N GLY A 189 0.72 5.64 2.18
CA GLY A 189 0.85 6.73 1.23
C GLY A 189 2.16 6.68 0.43
N ILE A 190 3.25 6.16 1.03
CA ILE A 190 4.50 5.89 0.32
C ILE A 190 4.32 4.78 -0.72
N ILE A 191 3.67 3.67 -0.36
CA ILE A 191 3.40 2.53 -1.26
C ILE A 191 2.43 2.94 -2.38
N ASP A 192 1.34 3.61 -2.03
CA ASP A 192 0.37 4.13 -2.99
C ASP A 192 1.02 5.09 -3.96
N GLY A 193 1.88 6.00 -3.48
CA GLY A 193 2.60 6.92 -4.36
C GLY A 193 3.50 6.16 -5.31
N LEU A 194 4.26 5.20 -4.81
CA LEU A 194 5.15 4.36 -5.62
C LEU A 194 4.37 3.65 -6.74
N ILE A 195 3.24 3.03 -6.41
CA ILE A 195 2.39 2.31 -7.37
C ILE A 195 1.75 3.29 -8.36
N LYS A 196 1.08 4.33 -7.86
CA LYS A 196 0.40 5.33 -8.67
C LYS A 196 1.34 5.95 -9.70
N TYR A 197 2.54 6.34 -9.27
CA TYR A 197 3.48 6.99 -10.16
C TYR A 197 4.25 6.01 -11.05
N SER A 198 4.41 4.75 -10.63
CA SER A 198 4.89 3.69 -11.54
C SER A 198 3.96 3.57 -12.75
N HIS A 199 2.64 3.60 -12.52
CA HIS A 199 1.63 3.58 -13.57
C HIS A 199 1.64 4.86 -14.41
N LEU A 200 1.63 6.03 -13.79
CA LEU A 200 1.62 7.32 -14.50
C LEU A 200 2.84 7.50 -15.41
N GLU A 201 4.00 7.01 -14.98
CA GLU A 201 5.26 7.13 -15.73
C GLU A 201 5.53 5.93 -16.65
N ASN A 202 4.71 4.88 -16.59
CA ASN A 202 4.95 3.58 -17.23
C ASN A 202 6.35 3.02 -16.90
N LYS A 203 6.76 3.10 -15.63
CA LYS A 203 8.07 2.67 -15.12
C LYS A 203 7.88 1.79 -13.88
N ALA A 204 8.43 0.57 -13.91
CA ALA A 204 8.44 -0.30 -12.74
C ALA A 204 9.53 0.12 -11.75
N PHE A 205 9.21 1.02 -10.82
CA PHE A 205 10.18 1.51 -9.83
C PHE A 205 10.58 0.41 -8.82
N SER A 206 11.88 0.15 -8.71
CA SER A 206 12.47 -0.94 -7.94
C SER A 206 13.84 -0.53 -7.42
N SER A 207 14.48 -1.35 -6.58
CA SER A 207 15.80 -1.05 -6.02
C SER A 207 15.83 0.33 -5.34
N LEU A 208 14.83 0.60 -4.50
CA LEU A 208 14.69 1.89 -3.79
C LEU A 208 14.80 1.67 -2.29
N LYS A 209 15.46 2.58 -1.60
CA LYS A 209 15.45 2.67 -0.14
C LYS A 209 14.85 4.01 0.25
N ILE A 210 13.72 3.99 0.93
CA ILE A 210 12.93 5.14 1.33
C ILE A 210 13.06 5.28 2.84
N ILE A 211 13.79 6.28 3.30
CA ILE A 211 14.05 6.50 4.72
C ILE A 211 13.19 7.67 5.19
N VAL A 212 12.17 7.41 5.98
CA VAL A 212 11.37 8.44 6.65
C VAL A 212 12.12 8.87 7.90
N PHE A 213 12.74 10.05 7.90
CA PHE A 213 13.64 10.48 8.98
C PHE A 213 13.19 11.77 9.68
N ASN A 214 12.18 12.45 9.14
CA ASN A 214 11.62 13.66 9.72
C ASN A 214 10.15 13.80 9.32
N GLY A 215 9.41 14.63 10.04
CA GLY A 215 7.97 14.80 9.94
C GLY A 215 7.47 15.50 11.19
N SER A 216 6.18 15.78 11.24
CA SER A 216 5.56 16.28 12.46
C SER A 216 4.16 15.70 12.60
N TYR A 217 3.88 15.17 13.78
CA TYR A 217 2.56 14.65 14.14
C TYR A 217 1.76 15.64 14.99
N HIS A 218 0.49 15.81 14.63
CA HIS A 218 -0.48 16.66 15.32
C HIS A 218 -1.83 15.95 15.50
N GLU A 219 -2.03 15.32 16.66
CA GLU A 219 -3.21 14.50 17.02
C GLU A 219 -4.55 15.23 16.83
N TYR A 220 -4.63 16.50 17.22
CA TYR A 220 -5.89 17.26 17.22
C TYR A 220 -6.22 17.88 15.85
N ASP A 221 -5.21 18.15 15.04
CA ASP A 221 -5.36 18.89 13.77
C ASP A 221 -5.41 17.96 12.56
N CYS A 222 -4.85 16.75 12.66
CA CYS A 222 -4.69 15.82 11.55
C CYS A 222 -5.39 14.48 11.82
N ARG A 223 -6.03 13.93 10.79
CA ARG A 223 -6.49 12.52 10.79
C ARG A 223 -5.37 11.63 10.26
N GLU A 224 -5.40 10.34 10.59
CA GLU A 224 -4.49 9.32 10.03
C GLU A 224 -4.38 9.43 8.49
N SER A 225 -5.53 9.51 7.80
CA SER A 225 -5.61 9.66 6.34
C SER A 225 -4.88 10.90 5.77
N ASP A 226 -4.61 11.93 6.58
CA ASP A 226 -3.91 13.13 6.14
C ASP A 226 -2.42 12.85 5.90
N TYR A 227 -1.82 11.93 6.66
CA TYR A 227 -0.43 11.51 6.47
C TYR A 227 -0.23 10.66 5.22
N ARG A 228 -1.23 9.85 4.86
CA ARG A 228 -1.28 9.16 3.56
C ARG A 228 -1.21 10.16 2.40
N ILE A 229 -1.97 11.26 2.49
CA ILE A 229 -1.95 12.33 1.47
C ILE A 229 -0.60 13.08 1.48
N ALA A 230 -0.07 13.40 2.65
CA ALA A 230 1.25 14.04 2.77
C ALA A 230 2.34 13.19 2.10
N ALA A 231 2.33 11.87 2.30
CA ALA A 231 3.26 10.95 1.64
C ALA A 231 3.09 10.90 0.11
N LEU A 232 1.85 10.95 -0.40
CA LEU A 232 1.60 11.07 -1.83
C LEU A 232 2.15 12.38 -2.44
N ILE A 233 2.07 13.49 -1.70
CA ILE A 233 2.66 14.78 -2.09
C ILE A 233 4.18 14.68 -2.11
N ALA A 234 4.79 14.10 -1.08
CA ALA A 234 6.23 13.87 -1.01
C ALA A 234 6.73 13.01 -2.19
N TRP A 235 5.98 11.96 -2.57
CA TRP A 235 6.31 11.19 -3.77
C TRP A 235 6.19 12.03 -5.04
N ARG A 236 5.12 12.81 -5.21
CA ARG A 236 5.00 13.70 -6.37
C ARG A 236 6.23 14.59 -6.52
N ASN A 237 6.61 15.24 -5.43
CA ASN A 237 7.77 16.13 -5.39
C ASN A 237 9.07 15.37 -5.68
N ALA A 238 9.20 14.11 -5.27
CA ALA A 238 10.36 13.30 -5.61
C ALA A 238 10.45 13.03 -7.12
N LEU A 239 9.35 12.74 -7.81
CA LEU A 239 9.37 12.46 -9.25
C LEU A 239 9.72 13.68 -10.08
N GLU A 240 9.25 14.86 -9.67
CA GLU A 240 9.58 16.12 -10.33
C GLU A 240 11.08 16.44 -10.27
N ASN A 241 11.79 15.90 -9.28
CA ASN A 241 13.20 16.21 -9.01
C ASN A 241 14.16 15.03 -9.23
N ALA A 242 13.66 13.81 -9.42
CA ALA A 242 14.46 12.61 -9.56
C ALA A 242 14.74 12.28 -11.03
N GLU A 243 15.99 11.93 -11.33
CA GLU A 243 16.35 11.27 -12.58
C GLU A 243 16.24 9.75 -12.37
N PHE A 244 15.37 9.09 -13.15
CA PHE A 244 15.21 7.64 -13.11
C PHE A 244 15.98 6.96 -14.24
N ILE A 245 16.74 5.93 -13.88
CA ILE A 245 17.55 5.14 -14.79
C ILE A 245 17.06 3.69 -14.81
N PRO A 246 17.13 3.02 -15.97
CA PRO A 246 16.85 1.58 -16.04
C PRO A 246 17.89 0.80 -15.23
N LEU A 247 17.45 -0.30 -14.62
CA LEU A 247 18.29 -1.30 -13.96
C LEU A 247 18.72 -2.40 -14.93
#